data_AF-A0A0G0PDL4-F1
#
_entry.id   AF-A0A0G0PDL4-F1
#
_cell.length_a   1.000
_cell.length_b   1.000
_cell.length_c   1.000
_cell.angle_alpha   90.00
_cell.angle_beta   90.00
_cell.angle_gamma   90.00
#
_symmetry.space_group_name_H-M   'P 1'
#
loop_
_entity.id
_entity.type
_entity.pdbx_description
1 polymer ?
#
loop_
_entity_poly.entity_id
_entity_poly.type
_entity_poly.pdbx_seq_one_letter_code
_entity_poly.pdbx_strand_id
1 'polypeptide(L)'
;MDKPPALVKKDRFIIIFYVLYFGWLLLTTYLSRDDFYNNLLISFVVMIYFIFLNETFDLFLFLGITLLSYYLMGKLYGYPGIVFTLESIKTMPLWIYISWGFTAVALKKLFSMIIRRVEI
;
A
#
# COMPACT_ATOMS: atom_id res chain seq x y z
N MET A 1 -14.59 28.38 -5.82
CA MET A 1 -15.70 27.76 -5.06
C MET A 1 -15.12 27.08 -3.83
N ASP A 2 -15.49 27.52 -2.63
CA ASP A 2 -15.00 26.94 -1.37
C ASP A 2 -15.48 25.50 -1.22
N LYS A 3 -14.56 24.56 -1.00
CA LYS A 3 -14.91 23.16 -0.73
C LYS A 3 -15.64 23.07 0.62
N PRO A 4 -16.74 22.31 0.73
CA PRO A 4 -17.43 22.13 2.01
C PRO A 4 -16.47 21.57 3.08
N PRO A 5 -16.60 22.03 4.34
CA PRO A 5 -15.61 21.79 5.40
C PRO A 5 -15.35 20.30 5.71
N ALA A 6 -16.31 19.43 5.40
CA ALA A 6 -16.18 17.98 5.54
C ALA A 6 -15.18 17.36 4.55
N LEU A 7 -15.14 17.87 3.30
CA LEU A 7 -14.18 17.40 2.28
C LEU A 7 -12.75 17.78 2.66
N VAL A 8 -12.55 18.97 3.23
CA VAL A 8 -11.22 19.46 3.64
C VAL A 8 -10.65 18.68 4.83
N LYS A 9 -11.51 18.17 5.73
CA LYS A 9 -11.09 17.27 6.82
C LYS A 9 -10.67 15.91 6.27
N LYS A 10 -11.48 15.32 5.38
CA LYS A 10 -11.17 14.03 4.75
C LYS A 10 -9.83 14.07 3.99
N ASP A 11 -9.60 15.10 3.16
CA ASP A 11 -8.35 15.27 2.41
C ASP A 11 -7.13 15.34 3.35
N ARG A 12 -7.25 16.04 4.50
CA ARG A 12 -6.17 16.11 5.50
C ARG A 12 -5.86 14.76 6.16
N PHE A 13 -6.87 13.98 6.51
CA PHE A 13 -6.67 12.63 7.06
C PHE A 13 -5.97 11.71 6.07
N ILE A 14 -6.29 11.83 4.78
CA ILE A 14 -5.66 11.05 3.72
C ILE A 14 -4.17 11.39 3.59
N ILE A 15 -3.84 12.68 3.60
CA ILE A 15 -2.44 13.13 3.49
C ILE A 15 -1.64 12.63 4.70
N ILE A 16 -2.16 12.78 5.92
CA ILE A 16 -1.48 12.30 7.14
C ILE A 16 -1.26 10.79 7.07
N PHE A 17 -2.29 10.04 6.67
CA PHE A 17 -2.20 8.60 6.50
C PHE A 17 -1.10 8.21 5.49
N TYR A 18 -0.98 8.92 4.36
CA TYR A 18 0.07 8.65 3.38
C TYR A 18 1.47 9.01 3.88
N VAL A 19 1.64 10.13 4.59
CA VAL A 19 2.92 10.50 5.18
C VAL A 19 3.37 9.43 6.19
N LEU A 20 2.45 8.94 7.04
CA LEU A 20 2.72 7.85 7.97
C LEU A 20 3.05 6.54 7.24
N TYR A 21 2.34 6.22 6.16
CA TYR A 21 2.62 5.05 5.33
C TYR A 21 4.02 5.09 4.71
N PHE A 22 4.39 6.19 4.04
CA PHE A 22 5.71 6.33 3.42
C PHE A 22 6.83 6.42 4.46
N GLY A 23 6.58 7.07 5.60
CA GLY A 23 7.51 7.09 6.73
C GLY A 23 7.76 5.69 7.29
N TRP A 24 6.69 4.91 7.48
CA TRP A 24 6.79 3.50 7.88
C TRP A 24 7.52 2.67 6.82
N LEU A 25 7.20 2.83 5.53
CA LEU A 25 7.84 2.11 4.44
C LEU A 25 9.36 2.32 4.43
N LEU A 26 9.79 3.56 4.66
CA LEU A 26 11.19 3.92 4.75
C LEU A 26 11.84 3.29 6.00
N LEU A 27 11.15 3.31 7.14
CA LEU A 27 11.63 2.66 8.36
C LEU A 27 11.80 1.15 8.17
N THR A 28 10.83 0.46 7.57
CA THR A 28 10.90 -1.00 7.40
C THR A 28 11.92 -1.43 6.36
N THR A 29 12.08 -0.64 5.30
CA THR A 29 13.08 -0.90 4.26
C THR A 29 14.52 -0.81 4.79
N TYR A 30 14.78 0.07 5.77
CA TYR A 30 16.15 0.33 6.25
C TYR A 30 16.46 -0.13 7.69
N LEU A 31 15.47 -0.28 8.57
CA LEU A 31 15.68 -0.59 10.00
C LEU A 31 15.13 -1.95 10.47
N SER A 32 14.18 -2.56 9.76
CA SER A 32 13.51 -3.78 10.25
C SER A 32 13.97 -5.03 9.51
N ARG A 33 14.55 -6.00 10.24
CA ARG A 33 14.88 -7.35 9.72
C ARG A 33 13.80 -8.40 9.97
N ASP A 34 12.72 -8.06 10.66
CA ASP A 34 11.71 -9.03 11.04
C ASP A 34 10.48 -8.94 10.13
N ASP A 35 10.39 -9.89 9.21
CA ASP A 35 9.31 -9.99 8.23
C ASP A 35 7.93 -10.23 8.87
N PHE A 36 7.88 -10.87 10.05
CA PHE A 36 6.60 -11.14 10.73
C PHE A 36 5.95 -9.84 11.21
N TYR A 37 6.72 -8.96 11.87
CA TYR A 37 6.19 -7.65 12.30
C TYR A 37 5.84 -6.76 11.11
N ASN A 38 6.65 -6.76 10.05
CA ASN A 38 6.37 -5.98 8.85
C ASN A 38 5.08 -6.46 8.15
N ASN A 39 4.86 -7.78 8.07
CA ASN A 39 3.64 -8.39 7.53
C ASN A 39 2.39 -7.98 8.32
N LEU A 40 2.46 -8.01 9.66
CA LEU A 40 1.36 -7.58 10.53
C LEU A 40 1.03 -6.10 10.33
N LEU A 41 2.06 -5.25 10.30
CA LEU A 41 1.89 -3.81 10.24
C LEU A 41 1.35 -3.37 8.89
N ILE A 42 1.86 -3.91 7.77
CA ILE A 42 1.30 -3.59 6.45
C ILE A 42 -0.16 -4.04 6.33
N SER A 43 -0.52 -5.19 6.92
CA SER A 43 -1.87 -5.74 6.85
C SER A 43 -2.83 -4.83 7.60
N PHE A 44 -2.41 -4.31 8.76
CA PHE A 44 -3.17 -3.32 9.52
C PHE A 44 -3.37 -2.01 8.74
N VAL A 45 -2.32 -1.49 8.10
CA VAL A 45 -2.39 -0.27 7.28
C VAL A 45 -3.35 -0.45 6.09
N VAL A 46 -3.22 -1.56 5.37
CA VAL A 46 -4.10 -1.90 4.23
C VAL A 46 -5.55 -2.05 4.69
N MET A 47 -5.77 -2.69 5.84
CA MET A 47 -7.11 -2.84 6.40
C MET A 47 -7.73 -1.47 6.75
N ILE A 48 -6.99 -0.59 7.43
CA ILE A 48 -7.47 0.79 7.71
C ILE A 48 -7.82 1.50 6.41
N TYR A 49 -6.97 1.40 5.39
CA TYR A 49 -7.25 2.03 4.10
C TYR A 49 -8.54 1.50 3.46
N PHE A 50 -8.73 0.19 3.41
CA PHE A 50 -9.94 -0.39 2.82
C PHE A 50 -11.20 -0.21 3.67
N ILE A 51 -11.08 0.08 4.96
CA ILE A 51 -12.25 0.43 5.80
C ILE A 51 -12.65 1.90 5.59
N PHE A 52 -11.69 2.82 5.58
CA PHE A 52 -11.99 4.26 5.63
C PHE A 52 -11.93 4.97 4.27
N LEU A 53 -11.22 4.39 3.30
CA LEU A 53 -10.79 5.07 2.07
C LEU A 53 -11.11 4.31 0.78
N ASN A 54 -11.90 3.25 0.88
CA ASN A 54 -12.18 2.34 -0.22
C ASN A 54 -12.85 3.05 -1.41
N GLU A 55 -12.21 2.94 -2.58
CA GLU A 55 -12.84 3.15 -3.88
C GLU A 55 -12.74 1.82 -4.64
N THR A 56 -13.81 1.41 -5.33
CA THR A 56 -13.89 0.08 -5.98
C THR A 56 -12.73 -0.17 -6.95
N PHE A 57 -12.23 0.87 -7.61
CA PHE A 57 -11.08 0.77 -8.53
C PHE A 57 -9.73 0.59 -7.81
N ASP A 58 -9.61 1.06 -6.56
CA ASP A 58 -8.37 0.94 -5.80
C ASP A 58 -8.10 -0.51 -5.39
N LEU A 59 -9.14 -1.32 -5.16
CA LEU A 59 -9.02 -2.77 -4.92
C LEU A 59 -8.39 -3.49 -6.11
N PHE A 60 -8.85 -3.20 -7.33
CA PHE A 60 -8.31 -3.81 -8.54
C PHE A 60 -6.86 -3.41 -8.79
N LEU A 61 -6.54 -2.12 -8.60
CA LEU A 61 -5.17 -1.63 -8.74
C LEU A 61 -4.23 -2.25 -7.69
N PHE A 62 -4.68 -2.30 -6.43
CA PHE A 62 -3.96 -2.90 -5.33
C PHE A 62 -3.65 -4.38 -5.58
N LEU A 63 -4.68 -5.18 -5.91
CA LEU A 63 -4.52 -6.61 -6.19
C LEU A 63 -3.64 -6.84 -7.41
N GLY A 64 -3.86 -6.09 -8.50
CA GLY A 64 -3.10 -6.23 -9.73
C GLY A 64 -1.60 -5.97 -9.54
N ILE A 65 -1.24 -4.87 -8.88
CA ILE A 65 0.17 -4.53 -8.62
C ILE A 65 0.79 -5.48 -7.58
N THR A 66 0.03 -5.92 -6.57
CA THR A 66 0.52 -6.90 -5.59
C THR A 66 0.86 -8.23 -6.27
N LEU A 67 -0.04 -8.75 -7.11
CA LEU A 67 0.19 -9.97 -7.89
C LEU A 67 1.33 -9.81 -8.90
N LEU A 68 1.41 -8.66 -9.56
CA LEU A 68 2.48 -8.36 -10.51
C LEU A 68 3.86 -8.30 -9.83
N SER A 69 3.95 -7.61 -8.70
CA SER A 69 5.20 -7.50 -7.93
C SER A 69 5.65 -8.86 -7.40
N TYR A 70 4.71 -9.69 -6.93
CA TYR A 70 4.96 -11.08 -6.57
C TYR A 70 5.51 -11.89 -7.75
N TYR A 71 4.87 -11.83 -8.92
CA TYR A 71 5.30 -12.54 -10.12
C TYR A 71 6.70 -12.11 -10.59
N LEU A 72 6.96 -10.79 -10.66
CA LEU A 72 8.23 -10.25 -11.11
C LEU A 72 9.37 -10.59 -10.15
N MET A 73 9.15 -10.45 -8.83
CA MET A 73 10.16 -10.84 -7.84
C MET A 73 10.38 -12.35 -7.81
N GLY A 74 9.33 -13.16 -7.97
CA GLY A 74 9.48 -14.61 -8.10
C GLY A 74 10.39 -15.00 -9.27
N LYS A 75 10.25 -14.31 -10.42
CA LYS A 75 11.10 -14.52 -11.60
C LYS A 75 12.53 -14.00 -11.43
N LEU A 76 12.72 -12.87 -10.74
CA LEU A 76 14.03 -12.24 -10.52
C LEU A 76 14.88 -12.94 -9.48
N TYR A 77 14.27 -13.42 -8.39
CA TYR A 77 14.98 -13.99 -7.24
C TYR A 77 14.94 -15.53 -7.20
N GLY A 78 14.40 -16.17 -8.23
CA GLY A 78 14.39 -17.63 -8.36
C GLY A 78 13.54 -18.34 -7.30
N TYR A 79 12.54 -17.67 -6.73
CA TYR A 79 11.63 -18.31 -5.78
C TYR A 79 10.84 -19.41 -6.51
N PRO A 80 10.91 -20.67 -6.04
CA PRO A 80 10.19 -21.78 -6.67
C PRO A 80 8.69 -21.48 -6.55
N GLY A 81 8.01 -21.51 -7.70
CA GLY A 81 6.64 -21.05 -7.83
C GLY A 81 5.66 -21.66 -6.83
N ILE A 82 4.66 -20.85 -6.44
CA ILE A 82 3.36 -21.25 -5.89
C ILE A 82 3.38 -22.48 -4.96
N VAL A 83 4.25 -22.49 -3.95
CA VAL A 83 4.10 -23.41 -2.81
C VAL A 83 3.63 -22.59 -1.62
N PHE A 84 2.30 -22.41 -1.54
CA PHE A 84 1.64 -21.82 -0.37
C PHE A 84 1.55 -22.90 0.73
N THR A 85 2.61 -23.03 1.52
CA THR A 85 2.59 -23.75 2.80
C THR A 85 2.44 -22.74 3.93
N LEU A 86 1.87 -23.18 5.06
CA LEU A 86 1.71 -22.31 6.23
C LEU A 86 3.07 -21.76 6.75
N GLU A 87 4.15 -22.51 6.53
CA GLU A 87 5.52 -22.08 6.82
C GLU A 87 6.05 -21.04 5.83
N SER A 88 5.75 -21.17 4.53
CA SER A 88 6.20 -20.20 3.53
C SER A 88 5.54 -18.83 3.72
N ILE A 89 4.32 -18.78 4.25
CA ILE A 89 3.63 -17.54 4.64
C ILE A 89 4.34 -16.84 5.82
N LYS A 90 4.97 -17.58 6.74
CA LYS A 90 5.68 -17.00 7.89
C LYS A 90 7.02 -16.38 7.50
N THR A 91 7.68 -16.91 6.49
CA THR A 91 9.02 -16.47 6.06
C THR A 91 9.00 -15.64 4.77
N MET A 92 7.87 -15.57 4.07
CA MET A 92 7.75 -14.68 2.92
C MET A 92 7.60 -13.24 3.38
N PRO A 93 8.37 -12.30 2.79
CA PRO A 93 8.17 -10.88 3.00
C PRO A 93 6.94 -10.41 2.21
N LEU A 94 5.75 -10.91 2.58
CA LEU A 94 4.47 -10.53 1.98
C LEU A 94 4.27 -9.01 2.02
N TRP A 95 4.81 -8.38 3.05
CA TRP A 95 4.82 -6.94 3.22
C TRP A 95 5.42 -6.21 2.03
N ILE A 96 6.45 -6.75 1.37
CA ILE A 96 7.04 -6.13 0.18
C ILE A 96 6.03 -6.07 -0.95
N TYR A 97 5.38 -7.18 -1.28
CA TYR A 97 4.45 -7.25 -2.40
C TYR A 97 3.21 -6.38 -2.14
N ILE A 98 2.68 -6.47 -0.92
CA ILE A 98 1.52 -5.68 -0.47
C ILE A 98 1.87 -4.19 -0.46
N SER A 99 3.08 -3.82 -0.05
CA SER A 99 3.56 -2.44 -0.07
C SER A 99 3.65 -1.88 -1.49
N TRP A 100 4.06 -2.67 -2.48
CA TRP A 100 4.03 -2.21 -3.88
C TRP A 100 2.61 -1.94 -4.37
N GLY A 101 1.68 -2.85 -4.07
CA GLY A 101 0.27 -2.67 -4.37
C GLY A 101 -0.30 -1.40 -3.74
N PHE A 102 0.02 -1.19 -2.47
CA PHE A 102 -0.47 -0.04 -1.71
C PHE A 102 0.16 1.28 -2.18
N THR A 103 1.45 1.26 -2.52
CA THR A 103 2.17 2.42 -3.07
C THR A 103 1.56 2.90 -4.38
N ALA A 104 1.17 1.99 -5.27
CA ALA A 104 0.52 2.36 -6.52
C ALA A 104 -0.83 3.06 -6.29
N VAL A 105 -1.62 2.57 -5.34
CA VAL A 105 -2.89 3.20 -4.94
C VAL A 105 -2.64 4.58 -4.33
N ALA A 106 -1.63 4.69 -3.46
CA ALA A 106 -1.23 5.95 -2.85
C ALA A 106 -0.82 6.99 -3.89
N LEU A 107 0.00 6.60 -4.87
CA LEU A 107 0.46 7.45 -5.96
C LEU A 107 -0.71 7.92 -6.83
N LYS A 108 -1.63 7.02 -7.20
CA LYS A 108 -2.85 7.39 -7.95
C LYS A 108 -3.64 8.47 -7.21
N LYS A 109 -3.88 8.30 -5.91
CA LYS A 109 -4.63 9.28 -5.11
C LYS A 109 -3.90 10.60 -4.94
N LEU A 110 -2.59 10.57 -4.69
CA LEU A 110 -1.76 11.77 -4.65
C LEU A 110 -1.81 12.53 -5.98
N PHE A 111 -1.64 11.82 -7.10
CA PHE A 111 -1.69 12.41 -8.43
C PHE A 111 -3.06 13.04 -8.75
N SER A 112 -4.15 12.32 -8.42
CA SER A 112 -5.51 12.84 -8.58
C SER A 112 -5.78 14.08 -7.71
N MET A 113 -5.25 14.13 -6.48
CA MET A 113 -5.36 15.31 -5.62
C MET A 113 -4.57 16.50 -6.15
N ILE A 114 -3.38 16.27 -6.71
CA ILE A 114 -2.54 17.33 -7.30
C ILE A 114 -3.26 17.91 -8.52
N ILE A 115 -3.69 17.08 -9.46
CA ILE A 115 -4.41 17.54 -10.67
C ILE A 115 -5.67 18.32 -10.31
N ARG A 116 -6.51 17.78 -9.41
CA ARG A 116 -7.72 18.47 -8.95
C ARG A 116 -7.45 19.79 -8.23
N ARG A 117 -6.23 20.05 -7.75
CA ARG A 117 -5.85 21.34 -7.16
C ARG A 117 -5.24 22.30 -8.19
N VAL A 118 -4.74 21.80 -9.31
CA VAL A 118 -4.18 22.60 -10.41
C VAL A 118 -5.28 23.12 -11.34
N GLU A 119 -6.41 22.41 -11.43
CA GLU A 119 -7.59 22.82 -12.23
C GLU A 119 -8.55 23.79 -11.50
N ILE A 120 -8.24 24.19 -10.26
CA ILE A 120 -9.00 25.19 -9.48
C ILE A 120 -8.19 26.49 -9.42
#